data_AF-A0A7X8GE78-F1
#
_entry.id   AF-A0A7X8GE78-F1
#
_cell.length_a   1.000
_cell.length_b   1.000
_cell.length_c   1.000
_cell.angle_alpha   90.00
_cell.angle_beta   90.00
_cell.angle_gamma   90.00
#
_symmetry.space_group_name_H-M   'P 1'
#
loop_
_entity.id
_entity.type
_entity.pdbx_description
1 polymer ?
#
loop_
_entity_poly.entity_id
_entity_poly.type
_entity_poly.pdbx_seq_one_letter_code
_entity_poly.pdbx_strand_id
1 'polypeptide(L)'
;KGQYSPTSKKGQITKTSPYGTIEQPFNPGALTIGAQGTFFARAIDVDIALVSNIFVQAAKHKGTSVIEILQNCVIFNNGAHGYITDREEKENRQILLEHGKPMIFGKNRDKGIVLNGLDLQVVTIGENGITEKDILVHDAHMQNPIIHLALINMKAPDFPVAVGIIRDVNAETYESLLLAQENEQIEKSSITCMDELFMHGNTYEIV
;
A
#
# COMPACT_ATOMS: atom_id res chain seq x y z
N LYS A 1 -7.60 25.42 2.97
CA LYS A 1 -7.92 26.43 1.91
C LYS A 1 -6.84 26.41 0.80
N GLY A 2 -6.50 25.25 0.23
CA GLY A 2 -5.51 25.16 -0.86
C GLY A 2 -4.06 25.44 -0.45
N GLN A 3 -3.66 24.98 0.75
CA GLN A 3 -2.25 24.84 1.13
C GLN A 3 -1.68 23.58 0.48
N TYR A 4 -0.36 23.51 0.33
CA TYR A 4 0.32 22.29 -0.15
C TYR A 4 0.25 21.17 0.90
N SER A 5 0.28 19.93 0.44
CA SER A 5 0.36 18.73 1.27
C SER A 5 1.76 18.14 1.21
N PRO A 6 2.10 17.18 2.08
CA PRO A 6 3.35 16.43 1.96
C PRO A 6 3.49 15.58 0.68
N THR A 7 2.40 15.47 -0.10
CA THR A 7 2.35 14.78 -1.42
C THR A 7 2.28 15.77 -2.59
N SER A 8 2.23 17.09 -2.34
CA SER A 8 2.27 18.10 -3.39
C SER A 8 3.55 18.00 -4.21
N LYS A 9 3.42 18.08 -5.53
CA LYS A 9 4.57 17.99 -6.43
C LYS A 9 5.54 19.12 -6.13
N LYS A 10 6.84 18.85 -6.20
CA LYS A 10 7.87 19.88 -6.07
C LYS A 10 7.63 20.99 -7.11
N GLY A 11 7.73 22.24 -6.67
CA GLY A 11 7.44 23.43 -7.47
C GLY A 11 5.96 23.77 -7.60
N GLN A 12 5.04 23.01 -6.97
CA GLN A 12 3.61 23.31 -7.04
C GLN A 12 3.30 24.61 -6.31
N ILE A 13 2.79 25.61 -7.04
CA ILE A 13 2.35 26.87 -6.46
C ILE A 13 1.02 26.67 -5.75
N THR A 14 0.95 27.11 -4.49
CA THR A 14 -0.26 27.05 -3.66
C THR A 14 -0.44 28.38 -2.92
N LYS A 15 -1.54 28.56 -2.17
CA LYS A 15 -1.79 29.84 -1.47
C LYS A 15 -0.71 30.21 -0.46
N THR A 16 -0.13 29.21 0.21
CA THR A 16 0.93 29.41 1.22
C THR A 16 2.34 29.24 0.65
N SER A 17 2.46 28.74 -0.59
CA SER A 17 3.72 28.58 -1.30
C SER A 17 3.64 29.30 -2.65
N PRO A 18 3.65 30.65 -2.67
CA PRO A 18 3.47 31.43 -3.89
C PRO A 18 4.62 31.25 -4.90
N TYR A 19 5.79 30.82 -4.43
CA TYR A 19 6.97 30.54 -5.25
C TYR A 19 7.15 29.05 -5.57
N GLY A 20 6.14 28.23 -5.24
CA GLY A 20 6.20 26.78 -5.36
C GLY A 20 6.75 26.09 -4.11
N THR A 21 6.43 24.81 -3.94
CA THR A 21 7.02 23.96 -2.90
C THR A 21 8.48 23.63 -3.22
N ILE A 22 9.33 23.56 -2.20
CA ILE A 22 10.75 23.20 -2.37
C ILE A 22 11.02 21.77 -1.90
N GLU A 23 10.14 21.25 -1.04
CA GLU A 23 10.23 19.93 -0.44
C GLU A 23 10.00 18.85 -1.49
N GLN A 24 10.70 17.73 -1.31
CA GLN A 24 10.43 16.53 -2.08
C GLN A 24 9.16 15.87 -1.52
N PRO A 25 8.13 15.60 -2.34
CA PRO A 25 6.97 14.85 -1.87
C PRO A 25 7.38 13.45 -1.43
N PHE A 26 6.83 12.98 -0.32
CA PHE A 26 6.98 11.58 0.05
C PHE A 26 5.95 10.72 -0.68
N ASN A 27 6.26 9.43 -0.82
CA ASN A 27 5.35 8.44 -1.39
C ASN A 27 4.67 7.69 -0.24
N PRO A 28 3.34 7.80 -0.06
CA PRO A 28 2.63 7.11 1.03
C PRO A 28 2.89 5.61 1.05
N GLY A 29 2.96 4.97 -0.12
CA GLY A 29 3.27 3.54 -0.20
C GLY A 29 4.68 3.21 0.26
N ALA A 30 5.67 4.02 -0.09
CA ALA A 30 7.06 3.79 0.33
C ALA A 30 7.20 4.00 1.84
N LEU A 31 6.47 4.98 2.40
CA LEU A 31 6.38 5.18 3.83
C LEU A 31 5.72 3.98 4.54
N THR A 32 4.60 3.46 4.02
CA THR A 32 3.93 2.29 4.56
C THR A 32 4.85 1.07 4.56
N ILE A 33 5.51 0.77 3.44
CA ILE A 33 6.44 -0.37 3.38
C ILE A 33 7.65 -0.15 4.28
N GLY A 34 8.21 1.07 4.32
CA GLY A 34 9.33 1.41 5.20
C GLY A 34 9.00 1.25 6.68
N ALA A 35 7.73 1.47 7.07
CA ALA A 35 7.21 1.21 8.40
C ALA A 35 6.81 -0.26 8.63
N GLN A 36 7.20 -1.18 7.75
CA GLN A 36 6.84 -2.61 7.77
C GLN A 36 5.33 -2.88 7.67
N GLY A 37 4.60 -1.99 6.99
CA GLY A 37 3.18 -2.18 6.71
C GLY A 37 2.91 -3.47 5.92
N THR A 38 1.90 -4.21 6.36
CA THR A 38 1.55 -5.53 5.82
C THR A 38 0.49 -5.47 4.73
N PHE A 39 -0.25 -4.37 4.64
CA PHE A 39 -1.26 -4.17 3.62
C PHE A 39 -1.15 -2.76 3.04
N PHE A 40 -0.97 -2.67 1.72
CA PHE A 40 -0.98 -1.43 0.97
C PHE A 40 -1.69 -1.58 -0.36
N ALA A 41 -2.64 -0.69 -0.62
CA ALA A 41 -3.35 -0.60 -1.89
C ALA A 41 -3.39 0.85 -2.40
N ARG A 42 -3.44 1.01 -3.72
CA ARG A 42 -3.60 2.32 -4.38
C ARG A 42 -4.80 2.27 -5.32
N ALA A 43 -5.66 3.28 -5.27
CA ALA A 43 -6.80 3.39 -6.18
C ALA A 43 -7.01 4.83 -6.64
N ILE A 44 -7.85 4.99 -7.65
CA ILE A 44 -8.30 6.29 -8.14
C ILE A 44 -9.76 6.46 -7.72
N ASP A 45 -10.11 7.65 -7.25
CA ASP A 45 -11.44 7.98 -6.74
C ASP A 45 -12.59 7.67 -7.72
N VAL A 46 -12.37 7.81 -9.03
CA VAL A 46 -13.39 7.55 -10.05
C VAL A 46 -13.65 6.07 -10.34
N ASP A 47 -12.78 5.14 -9.91
CA ASP A 47 -12.97 3.71 -10.11
C ASP A 47 -13.65 3.06 -8.90
N ILE A 48 -14.97 3.24 -8.82
CA ILE A 48 -15.78 2.79 -7.68
C ILE A 48 -15.69 1.26 -7.48
N ALA A 49 -15.62 0.49 -8.58
CA ALA A 49 -15.56 -0.96 -8.51
C ALA A 49 -14.23 -1.42 -7.88
N LEU A 50 -13.11 -0.84 -8.32
CA LEU A 50 -11.79 -1.12 -7.76
C LEU A 50 -11.70 -0.71 -6.29
N VAL A 51 -12.15 0.50 -5.94
CA VAL A 51 -12.14 1.01 -4.57
C VAL A 51 -12.96 0.10 -3.64
N SER A 52 -14.16 -0.30 -4.09
CA SER A 52 -15.02 -1.19 -3.30
C SER A 52 -14.36 -2.55 -3.07
N ASN A 53 -13.73 -3.12 -4.10
CA ASN A 53 -13.00 -4.39 -3.96
C ASN A 53 -11.84 -4.27 -2.97
N ILE A 54 -11.04 -3.21 -3.08
CA ILE A 54 -9.91 -2.94 -2.18
C ILE A 54 -10.39 -2.83 -0.72
N PHE A 55 -11.48 -2.10 -0.46
CA PHE A 55 -12.03 -1.96 0.89
C PHE A 55 -12.50 -3.30 1.47
N VAL A 56 -13.13 -4.16 0.66
CA VAL A 56 -13.53 -5.50 1.10
C VAL A 56 -12.32 -6.35 1.47
N GLN A 57 -11.23 -6.29 0.70
CA GLN A 57 -10.01 -7.05 1.03
C GLN A 57 -9.27 -6.45 2.22
N ALA A 58 -9.19 -5.13 2.30
CA ALA A 58 -8.58 -4.43 3.43
C ALA A 58 -9.28 -4.73 4.76
N ALA A 59 -10.60 -4.93 4.74
CA ALA A 59 -11.39 -5.34 5.91
C ALA A 59 -11.19 -6.80 6.30
N LYS A 60 -10.81 -7.66 5.34
CA LYS A 60 -10.47 -9.08 5.59
C LYS A 60 -9.03 -9.26 6.07
N HIS A 61 -8.16 -8.30 5.75
CA HIS A 61 -6.76 -8.33 6.16
C HIS A 61 -6.63 -8.35 7.68
N LYS A 62 -5.78 -9.25 8.20
CA LYS A 62 -5.49 -9.33 9.63
C LYS A 62 -4.32 -8.40 9.96
N GLY A 63 -4.65 -7.16 10.30
CA GLY A 63 -3.66 -6.15 10.69
C GLY A 63 -4.07 -4.76 10.21
N THR A 64 -3.12 -3.84 10.18
CA THR A 64 -3.36 -2.47 9.70
C THR A 64 -3.32 -2.40 8.19
N SER A 65 -4.38 -1.86 7.60
CA SER A 65 -4.52 -1.64 6.15
C SER A 65 -4.37 -0.16 5.80
N VAL A 66 -3.42 0.16 4.92
CA VAL A 66 -3.25 1.52 4.37
C VAL A 66 -3.70 1.55 2.92
N ILE A 67 -4.56 2.51 2.57
CA ILE A 67 -5.15 2.61 1.24
C ILE A 67 -4.97 4.04 0.74
N GLU A 68 -4.21 4.21 -0.33
CA GLU A 68 -4.01 5.49 -0.99
C GLU A 68 -5.07 5.70 -2.07
N ILE A 69 -5.96 6.67 -1.85
CA ILE A 69 -6.94 7.10 -2.84
C ILE A 69 -6.42 8.37 -3.53
N LEU A 70 -6.11 8.27 -4.82
CA LEU A 70 -5.75 9.39 -5.67
C LEU A 70 -7.02 10.17 -6.02
N GLN A 71 -7.33 11.17 -5.20
CA GLN A 71 -8.57 11.93 -5.28
C GLN A 71 -8.36 13.31 -5.91
N ASN A 72 -9.22 13.68 -6.86
CA ASN A 72 -9.18 15.01 -7.45
C ASN A 72 -9.86 16.05 -6.53
N CYS A 73 -9.17 17.15 -6.23
CA CYS A 73 -9.77 18.27 -5.50
C CYS A 73 -10.23 19.35 -6.48
N VAL A 74 -11.50 19.28 -6.89
CA VAL A 74 -12.09 20.18 -7.92
C VAL A 74 -11.92 21.67 -7.57
N ILE A 75 -11.92 22.03 -6.29
CA ILE A 75 -11.89 23.44 -5.85
C ILE A 75 -10.48 24.03 -5.88
N PHE A 76 -9.46 23.28 -5.45
CA PHE A 76 -8.12 23.83 -5.19
C PHE A 76 -7.00 23.20 -6.02
N ASN A 77 -7.20 22.01 -6.59
CA ASN A 77 -6.18 21.28 -7.34
C ASN A 77 -6.83 20.45 -8.46
N ASN A 78 -7.64 21.10 -9.28
CA ASN A 78 -8.41 20.44 -10.32
C ASN A 78 -7.49 19.86 -11.40
N GLY A 79 -7.66 18.59 -11.74
CA GLY A 79 -6.85 17.92 -12.74
C GLY A 79 -5.50 17.40 -12.20
N ALA A 80 -5.30 17.35 -10.88
CA ALA A 80 -4.06 16.87 -10.25
C ALA A 80 -3.62 15.49 -10.77
N HIS A 81 -4.61 14.63 -11.04
CA HIS A 81 -4.44 13.27 -11.53
C HIS A 81 -4.88 13.11 -13.00
N GLY A 82 -5.10 14.21 -13.73
CA GLY A 82 -5.60 14.19 -15.11
C GLY A 82 -4.77 13.33 -16.06
N TYR A 83 -3.44 13.29 -15.86
CA TYR A 83 -2.54 12.44 -16.64
C TYR A 83 -2.93 10.95 -16.54
N ILE A 84 -3.26 10.46 -15.34
CA ILE A 84 -3.61 9.05 -15.15
C ILE A 84 -5.09 8.79 -15.40
N THR A 85 -5.97 9.75 -15.12
CA THR A 85 -7.44 9.58 -15.25
C THR A 85 -7.98 9.86 -16.65
N ASP A 86 -7.12 10.22 -17.60
CA ASP A 86 -7.49 10.46 -18.98
C ASP A 86 -8.14 9.19 -19.59
N ARG A 87 -9.34 9.33 -20.18
CA ARG A 87 -10.13 8.17 -20.61
C ARG A 87 -9.49 7.40 -21.77
N GLU A 88 -8.75 8.07 -22.63
CA GLU A 88 -8.13 7.46 -23.80
C GLU A 88 -6.82 6.77 -23.43
N GLU A 89 -6.09 7.35 -22.48
CA GLU A 89 -4.73 6.92 -22.14
C GLU A 89 -4.61 6.19 -20.79
N LYS A 90 -5.69 6.09 -20.00
CA LYS A 90 -5.65 5.40 -18.68
C LYS A 90 -5.11 3.98 -18.79
N GLU A 91 -5.46 3.23 -19.83
CA GLU A 91 -5.03 1.84 -20.01
C GLU A 91 -3.54 1.75 -20.34
N ASN A 92 -2.96 2.81 -20.93
CA ASN A 92 -1.52 2.91 -21.22
C ASN A 92 -0.72 3.44 -20.03
N ARG A 93 -1.37 4.16 -19.11
CA ARG A 93 -0.72 4.90 -18.00
C ARG A 93 -0.97 4.30 -16.63
N GLN A 94 -1.85 3.32 -16.52
CA GLN A 94 -2.15 2.59 -15.31
C GLN A 94 -1.92 1.10 -15.53
N ILE A 95 -1.55 0.42 -14.46
CA ILE A 95 -1.53 -1.04 -14.42
C ILE A 95 -2.34 -1.52 -13.22
N LEU A 96 -3.39 -2.30 -13.51
CA LEU A 96 -4.18 -2.95 -12.48
C LEU A 96 -3.43 -4.20 -12.00
N LEU A 97 -3.03 -4.19 -10.74
CA LEU A 97 -2.36 -5.29 -10.10
C LEU A 97 -3.38 -6.25 -9.47
N GLU A 98 -3.31 -7.50 -9.89
CA GLU A 98 -4.11 -8.59 -9.34
C GLU A 98 -3.17 -9.74 -8.96
N HIS A 99 -3.33 -10.26 -7.74
CA HIS A 99 -2.50 -11.36 -7.25
C HIS A 99 -2.60 -12.59 -8.17
N GLY A 100 -1.45 -13.16 -8.53
CA GLY A 100 -1.33 -14.32 -9.40
C GLY A 100 -1.49 -14.03 -10.90
N LYS A 101 -1.69 -12.77 -11.31
CA LYS A 101 -1.79 -12.39 -12.72
C LYS A 101 -0.50 -11.75 -13.25
N PRO A 102 -0.16 -11.96 -14.53
CA PRO A 102 0.97 -11.27 -15.16
C PRO A 102 0.68 -9.77 -15.23
N MET A 103 1.72 -8.97 -14.97
CA MET A 103 1.65 -7.50 -14.96
C MET A 103 1.66 -6.94 -16.39
N ILE A 104 0.51 -7.04 -17.05
CA ILE A 104 0.26 -6.59 -18.42
C ILE A 104 -0.66 -5.37 -18.40
N PHE A 105 -0.35 -4.38 -19.23
CA PHE A 105 -1.10 -3.14 -19.39
C PHE A 105 -1.06 -2.66 -20.86
N GLY A 106 -1.69 -1.52 -21.13
CA GLY A 106 -1.88 -0.98 -22.47
C GLY A 106 -3.27 -1.28 -23.03
N LYS A 107 -3.77 -0.40 -23.89
CA LYS A 107 -5.10 -0.51 -24.51
C LYS A 107 -5.28 -1.82 -25.30
N ASN A 108 -4.20 -2.31 -25.90
CA ASN A 108 -4.18 -3.57 -26.65
C ASN A 108 -3.61 -4.74 -25.83
N ARG A 109 -3.32 -4.53 -24.53
CA ARG A 109 -2.61 -5.48 -23.66
C ARG A 109 -1.26 -5.93 -24.25
N ASP A 110 -0.55 -4.99 -24.85
CA ASP A 110 0.69 -5.18 -25.59
C ASP A 110 1.94 -4.83 -24.77
N LYS A 111 1.79 -4.28 -23.55
CA LYS A 111 2.91 -3.91 -22.69
C LYS A 111 2.91 -4.73 -21.40
N GLY A 112 4.09 -5.00 -20.87
CA GLY A 112 4.25 -5.69 -19.60
C GLY A 112 5.43 -5.19 -18.79
N ILE A 113 5.50 -5.64 -17.54
CA ILE A 113 6.62 -5.37 -16.63
C ILE A 113 7.47 -6.62 -16.52
N VAL A 114 8.77 -6.48 -16.72
CA VAL A 114 9.77 -7.53 -16.48
C VAL A 114 10.78 -7.08 -15.43
N LEU A 115 11.41 -8.04 -14.78
CA LEU A 115 12.52 -7.78 -13.88
C LEU A 115 13.83 -8.03 -14.64
N ASN A 116 14.67 -7.00 -14.76
CA ASN A 116 16.00 -7.10 -15.35
C ASN A 116 17.05 -6.80 -14.28
N GLY A 117 17.66 -7.86 -13.73
CA GLY A 117 18.54 -7.74 -12.57
C GLY A 117 17.74 -7.31 -11.33
N LEU A 118 17.95 -6.07 -10.88
CA LEU A 118 17.25 -5.48 -9.73
C LEU A 118 16.23 -4.39 -10.12
N ASP A 119 16.15 -4.04 -11.41
CA ASP A 119 15.31 -2.96 -11.90
C ASP A 119 14.09 -3.50 -12.66
N LEU A 120 12.95 -2.79 -12.50
CA LEU A 120 11.77 -3.04 -13.33
C LEU A 120 11.97 -2.39 -14.71
N GLN A 121 11.49 -3.05 -15.76
CA GLN A 121 11.49 -2.52 -17.11
C GLN A 121 10.12 -2.72 -17.77
N VAL A 122 9.67 -1.70 -18.50
CA VAL A 122 8.51 -1.81 -19.39
C VAL A 122 8.98 -2.42 -20.70
N VAL A 123 8.27 -3.44 -21.17
CA VAL A 123 8.55 -4.12 -22.43
C VAL A 123 7.28 -4.26 -23.25
N THR A 124 7.43 -4.38 -24.57
CA THR A 124 6.35 -4.71 -25.50
C THR A 124 6.33 -6.22 -25.73
N ILE A 125 5.17 -6.84 -25.56
CA ILE A 125 4.97 -8.28 -25.77
C ILE A 125 5.03 -8.55 -27.29
N GLY A 126 5.83 -9.54 -27.69
CA GLY A 126 6.05 -9.89 -29.10
C GLY A 126 7.24 -9.19 -29.76
N GLU A 127 7.82 -8.17 -29.13
CA GLU A 127 9.09 -7.58 -29.54
C GLU A 127 10.26 -8.28 -28.82
N ASN A 128 11.43 -8.34 -29.47
CA ASN A 128 12.66 -8.92 -28.90
C ASN A 128 12.53 -10.36 -28.37
N GLY A 129 11.55 -11.12 -28.88
CA GLY A 129 11.27 -12.49 -28.43
C GLY A 129 10.58 -12.59 -27.07
N ILE A 130 10.13 -11.47 -26.49
CA ILE A 130 9.45 -11.44 -25.20
C ILE A 130 8.04 -11.99 -25.35
N THR A 131 7.72 -12.98 -24.53
CA THR A 131 6.40 -13.61 -24.47
C THR A 131 5.70 -13.28 -23.15
N GLU A 132 4.41 -13.60 -23.04
CA GLU A 132 3.66 -13.45 -21.78
C GLU A 132 4.28 -14.22 -20.60
N LYS A 133 5.08 -15.27 -20.87
CA LYS A 133 5.75 -16.07 -19.85
C LYS A 133 6.92 -15.35 -19.19
N ASP A 134 7.48 -14.36 -19.87
CA ASP A 134 8.60 -13.56 -19.37
C ASP A 134 8.12 -12.39 -18.51
N ILE A 135 6.82 -12.06 -18.58
CA ILE A 135 6.21 -11.00 -17.81
C ILE A 135 6.12 -11.38 -16.34
N LEU A 136 6.52 -10.45 -15.47
CA LEU A 136 6.51 -10.64 -14.03
C LEU A 136 5.05 -10.81 -13.54
N VAL A 137 4.82 -11.85 -12.75
CA VAL A 137 3.53 -12.12 -12.12
C VAL A 137 3.47 -11.37 -10.79
N HIS A 138 2.37 -10.65 -10.57
CA HIS A 138 2.18 -9.92 -9.32
C HIS A 138 1.85 -10.89 -8.18
N ASP A 139 2.65 -10.83 -7.11
CA ASP A 139 2.40 -11.60 -5.89
C ASP A 139 2.26 -10.66 -4.68
N ALA A 140 1.04 -10.20 -4.43
CA ALA A 140 0.72 -9.37 -3.26
C ALA A 140 1.07 -10.02 -1.90
N HIS A 141 1.14 -11.36 -1.84
CA HIS A 141 1.39 -12.13 -0.61
C HIS A 141 2.88 -12.39 -0.37
N MET A 142 3.77 -11.88 -1.23
CA MET A 142 5.20 -12.03 -1.09
C MET A 142 5.73 -11.32 0.17
N GLN A 143 6.30 -12.08 1.10
CA GLN A 143 6.82 -11.52 2.36
C GLN A 143 7.92 -10.50 2.12
N ASN A 144 8.83 -10.79 1.18
CA ASN A 144 9.88 -9.85 0.75
C ASN A 144 9.27 -8.60 0.08
N PRO A 145 9.51 -7.38 0.60
CA PRO A 145 8.85 -6.17 0.10
C PRO A 145 9.51 -5.55 -1.14
N ILE A 146 10.62 -6.09 -1.66
CA ILE A 146 11.41 -5.45 -2.74
C ILE A 146 10.56 -5.14 -3.98
N ILE A 147 9.82 -6.11 -4.50
CA ILE A 147 8.97 -5.91 -5.69
C ILE A 147 7.84 -4.92 -5.40
N HIS A 148 7.20 -5.03 -4.23
CA HIS A 148 6.15 -4.08 -3.82
C HIS A 148 6.67 -2.64 -3.76
N LEU A 149 7.88 -2.44 -3.23
CA LEU A 149 8.53 -1.14 -3.18
C LEU A 149 8.88 -0.62 -4.58
N ALA A 150 9.36 -1.47 -5.47
CA ALA A 150 9.62 -1.12 -6.86
C ALA A 150 8.33 -0.68 -7.59
N LEU A 151 7.24 -1.43 -7.42
CA LEU A 151 5.92 -1.12 -8.00
C LEU A 151 5.36 0.22 -7.49
N ILE A 152 5.50 0.49 -6.19
CA ILE A 152 5.06 1.74 -5.56
C ILE A 152 5.82 2.96 -6.10
N ASN A 153 7.10 2.77 -6.44
CA ASN A 153 8.00 3.81 -6.92
C ASN A 153 7.97 4.02 -8.44
N MET A 154 7.18 3.24 -9.17
CA MET A 154 6.92 3.48 -10.59
C MET A 154 6.37 4.89 -10.80
N LYS A 155 6.99 5.65 -11.70
CA LYS A 155 6.63 7.03 -12.01
C LYS A 155 6.40 7.20 -13.50
N ALA A 156 5.35 7.95 -13.81
CA ALA A 156 5.12 8.46 -15.16
C ALA A 156 6.22 9.47 -15.56
N PRO A 157 6.56 9.57 -16.86
CA PRO A 157 5.96 8.85 -17.99
C PRO A 157 6.58 7.47 -18.26
N ASP A 158 7.71 7.15 -17.63
CA ASP A 158 8.50 5.96 -17.95
C ASP A 158 7.81 4.65 -17.54
N PHE A 159 7.02 4.69 -16.46
CA PHE A 159 6.24 3.56 -15.97
C PHE A 159 4.75 3.90 -15.81
N PRO A 160 3.86 2.90 -15.93
CA PRO A 160 2.48 3.06 -15.52
C PRO A 160 2.37 3.23 -14.00
N VAL A 161 1.30 3.86 -13.55
CA VAL A 161 0.95 3.92 -12.12
C VAL A 161 0.28 2.61 -11.72
N ALA A 162 0.89 1.90 -10.78
CA ALA A 162 0.30 0.71 -10.17
C ALA A 162 -0.94 1.06 -9.35
N VAL A 163 -2.08 0.44 -9.69
CA VAL A 163 -3.34 0.51 -8.94
C VAL A 163 -3.79 -0.90 -8.56
N GLY A 164 -4.60 -1.04 -7.51
CA GLY A 164 -4.95 -2.34 -6.93
C GLY A 164 -4.24 -2.60 -5.59
N ILE A 165 -4.29 -3.87 -5.16
CA ILE A 165 -3.64 -4.33 -3.93
C ILE A 165 -2.19 -4.64 -4.28
N ILE A 166 -1.28 -3.79 -3.80
CA ILE A 166 0.15 -3.93 -4.07
C ILE A 166 0.76 -4.91 -3.08
N ARG A 167 0.34 -4.86 -1.81
CA ARG A 167 0.84 -5.74 -0.75
C ARG A 167 -0.31 -6.15 0.15
N ASP A 168 -0.35 -7.42 0.50
CA ASP A 168 -1.25 -8.03 1.47
C ASP A 168 -0.53 -9.24 2.05
N VAL A 169 0.17 -9.11 3.17
CA VAL A 169 0.96 -10.19 3.76
C VAL A 169 0.49 -10.52 5.16
N ASN A 170 0.46 -11.82 5.48
CA ASN A 170 0.17 -12.25 6.84
C ASN A 170 1.33 -11.86 7.77
N ALA A 171 0.98 -11.30 8.92
CA ALA A 171 1.87 -11.06 10.04
C ALA A 171 1.10 -11.23 11.35
N GLU A 172 1.83 -11.41 12.45
CA GLU A 172 1.23 -11.42 13.78
C GLU A 172 0.70 -10.02 14.11
N THR A 173 -0.51 -9.95 14.66
CA THR A 173 -1.10 -8.69 15.10
C THR A 173 -0.75 -8.43 16.55
N TYR A 174 -0.71 -7.15 16.93
CA TYR A 174 -0.52 -6.76 18.33
C TYR A 174 -1.52 -7.47 19.26
N GLU A 175 -2.80 -7.51 18.86
CA GLU A 175 -3.85 -8.20 19.62
C GLU A 175 -3.56 -9.69 19.77
N SER A 176 -3.18 -10.39 18.69
CA SER A 176 -2.87 -11.82 18.80
C SER A 176 -1.68 -12.10 19.71
N LEU A 177 -0.67 -11.23 19.69
CA LEU A 177 0.52 -11.36 20.52
C LEU A 177 0.21 -11.05 21.99
N LEU A 178 -0.60 -10.03 22.24
CA LEU A 178 -1.04 -9.67 23.60
C LEU A 178 -1.86 -10.80 24.23
N LEU A 179 -2.84 -11.33 23.50
CA LEU A 179 -3.66 -12.45 23.99
C LEU A 179 -2.83 -13.71 24.23
N ALA A 180 -1.84 -14.00 23.36
CA ALA A 180 -0.92 -15.11 23.58
C ALA A 180 -0.11 -14.91 24.86
N GLN A 181 0.40 -13.69 25.10
CA GLN A 181 1.12 -13.34 26.31
C GLN A 181 0.24 -13.47 27.56
N GLU A 182 -0.99 -12.96 27.53
CA GLU A 182 -1.95 -13.06 28.64
C GLU A 182 -2.23 -14.52 29.01
N ASN A 183 -2.53 -15.37 28.02
CA ASN A 183 -2.79 -16.79 28.24
C ASN A 183 -1.59 -17.51 28.84
N GLU A 184 -0.37 -17.23 28.35
CA GLU A 184 0.85 -17.80 28.90
C GLU A 184 1.05 -17.40 30.37
N GLN A 185 0.75 -16.14 30.74
CA GLN A 185 0.86 -15.70 32.14
C GLN A 185 -0.25 -16.30 33.02
N ILE A 186 -1.46 -16.47 32.50
CA ILE A 186 -2.55 -17.13 33.23
C ILE A 186 -2.16 -18.59 33.55
N GLU A 187 -1.61 -19.33 32.59
CA GLU A 187 -1.16 -20.71 32.80
C GLU A 187 0.00 -20.84 33.80
N LYS A 188 0.87 -19.83 33.86
CA LYS A 188 2.01 -19.79 34.80
C LYS A 188 1.64 -19.24 36.18
N SER A 189 0.54 -18.50 36.30
CA SER A 189 0.14 -17.86 37.54
C SER A 189 -0.25 -18.90 38.58
N SER A 190 0.36 -18.82 39.76
CA SER A 190 -0.08 -19.55 40.96
C SER A 190 -1.33 -18.95 41.59
N ILE A 191 -1.75 -17.76 41.14
CA ILE A 191 -2.89 -17.00 41.66
C ILE A 191 -4.07 -17.23 40.73
N THR A 192 -5.14 -17.82 41.26
CA THR A 192 -6.32 -18.25 40.52
C THR A 192 -7.59 -17.45 40.87
N CYS A 193 -7.58 -16.71 41.97
CA CYS A 193 -8.69 -15.86 42.38
C CYS A 193 -8.23 -14.53 43.03
N MET A 194 -9.17 -13.61 43.19
CA MET A 194 -8.89 -12.28 43.74
C MET A 194 -8.39 -12.32 45.19
N ASP A 195 -8.91 -13.25 46.00
CA ASP A 195 -8.49 -13.40 47.39
C ASP A 195 -7.04 -13.89 47.47
N GLU A 196 -6.66 -14.85 46.63
CA GLU A 196 -5.26 -15.28 46.50
C GLU A 196 -4.37 -14.13 46.06
N LEU A 197 -4.81 -13.29 45.11
CA LEU A 197 -4.06 -12.12 44.66
C LEU A 197 -3.79 -11.14 45.81
N PHE A 198 -4.81 -10.83 46.61
CA PHE A 198 -4.68 -9.93 47.74
C PHE A 198 -3.82 -10.52 48.88
N MET A 199 -3.81 -11.84 49.03
CA MET A 199 -3.10 -12.54 50.12
C MET A 199 -1.72 -13.07 49.72
N HIS A 200 -1.32 -12.99 48.44
CA HIS A 200 -0.01 -13.45 47.96
C HIS A 200 1.16 -12.54 48.40
N GLY A 201 0.87 -11.33 48.89
CA GLY A 201 1.85 -10.40 49.44
C GLY A 201 2.02 -10.53 50.95
N ASN A 202 2.84 -9.64 51.55
CA ASN A 202 2.94 -9.55 53.02
C ASN A 202 1.65 -8.96 53.59
N THR A 203 0.86 -9.77 54.29
CA THR A 203 -0.34 -9.35 55.01
C THR A 203 -0.10 -9.35 56.52
N TYR A 204 -0.86 -8.53 57.26
CA TYR A 204 -0.79 -8.43 58.72
C TYR A 204 -2.20 -8.48 59.28
N GLU A 205 -2.41 -9.26 60.34
CA GLU A 205 -3.66 -9.27 61.10
C GLU A 205 -3.63 -8.17 62.17
N ILE A 206 -4.67 -7.35 62.21
CA ILE A 206 -4.88 -6.35 63.28
C ILE A 206 -5.79 -7.00 64.31
N VAL A 207 -5.24 -7.25 65.51
CA VAL A 207 -5.95 -7.81 66.68
C VAL A 207 -6.38 -6.69 67.61
#